data_AF-A0A7Z8L9K0-F1
#
_entry.id   AF-A0A7Z8L9K0-F1
#
_cell.length_a   1.000
_cell.length_b   1.000
_cell.length_c   1.000
_cell.angle_alpha   90.00
_cell.angle_beta   90.00
_cell.angle_gamma   90.00
#
_symmetry.space_group_name_H-M   'P 1'
#
loop_
_entity.id
_entity.type
_entity.pdbx_description
1 polymer ?
#
loop_
_entity_poly.entity_id
_entity_poly.type
_entity_poly.pdbx_seq_one_letter_code
_entity_poly.pdbx_strand_id
1 'polypeptide(L)'
;MRMGAELPPWQPRQTAPVQQPRLVVALDSSGSIPPATLRLFLAEITGIVRRMSAELRLIVFDEDIRSETSLNSATIRRTLADLALPEGGGTDFRPVMARAAQLRPAALVLLSDMEGPMGKAMPGLRVIWACPAAEPPRAPFGHVLSLAR
;
A
#
# COMPACT_ATOMS: atom_id res chain seq x y z
N MET A 1 37.37 20.22 33.53
CA MET A 1 37.32 19.84 32.10
C MET A 1 37.00 18.35 32.04
N ARG A 2 35.73 17.96 31.81
CA ARG A 2 35.29 16.55 31.81
C ARG A 2 35.52 15.98 30.41
N MET A 3 36.45 15.05 30.31
CA MET A 3 36.76 14.30 29.10
C MET A 3 35.58 13.36 28.81
N GLY A 4 34.96 13.52 27.64
CA GLY A 4 33.94 12.58 27.17
C GLY A 4 34.59 11.23 26.94
N ALA A 5 34.06 10.18 27.56
CA ALA A 5 34.54 8.83 27.33
C ALA A 5 34.25 8.44 25.88
N GLU A 6 35.31 8.35 25.07
CA GLU A 6 35.25 7.77 23.74
C GLU A 6 34.91 6.27 23.88
N LEU A 7 33.83 5.86 23.23
CA LEU A 7 33.38 4.47 23.28
C LEU A 7 34.34 3.56 22.49
N PRO A 8 34.57 2.31 22.94
CA PRO A 8 35.45 1.37 22.26
C PRO A 8 34.99 1.03 20.82
N PRO A 9 35.92 0.78 19.89
CA PRO A 9 35.64 0.61 18.45
C PRO A 9 34.85 -0.68 18.10
N TRP A 10 34.60 -1.56 19.07
CA TRP A 10 34.02 -2.89 18.84
C TRP A 10 32.54 -3.02 19.26
N GLN A 11 31.88 -1.94 19.69
CA GLN A 11 30.42 -1.99 19.90
C GLN A 11 29.70 -1.89 18.55
N PRO A 12 29.02 -2.94 18.07
CA PRO A 12 28.12 -2.78 16.94
C PRO A 12 27.07 -1.76 17.37
N ARG A 13 26.91 -0.68 16.58
CA ARG A 13 25.74 0.18 16.68
C ARG A 13 24.54 -0.74 16.57
N GLN A 14 23.85 -0.99 17.69
CA GLN A 14 22.54 -1.63 17.69
C GLN A 14 21.58 -0.64 17.07
N THR A 15 21.62 -0.55 15.74
CA THR A 15 20.56 0.08 14.99
C THR A 15 19.42 -0.93 15.12
N ALA A 16 18.41 -0.61 15.94
CA ALA A 16 17.19 -1.40 15.95
C ALA A 16 16.77 -1.62 14.49
N PRO A 17 16.44 -2.85 14.07
CA PRO A 17 15.89 -3.04 12.73
C PRO A 17 14.59 -2.24 12.70
N VAL A 18 14.61 -1.07 12.05
CA VAL A 18 13.38 -0.39 11.72
C VAL A 18 12.77 -1.28 10.66
N GLN A 19 11.81 -2.11 11.07
CA GLN A 19 10.91 -2.82 10.15
C GLN A 19 10.04 -1.74 9.49
N GLN A 20 10.63 -0.97 8.56
CA GLN A 20 9.88 -0.04 7.74
C GLN A 20 9.04 -0.88 6.78
N PRO A 21 7.73 -0.62 6.66
CA PRO A 21 6.90 -1.30 5.68
C PRO A 21 7.52 -1.10 4.30
N ARG A 22 8.04 -2.18 3.71
CA ARG A 22 8.74 -2.10 2.42
C ARG A 22 7.77 -1.79 1.29
N LEU A 23 6.48 -2.00 1.52
CA LEU A 23 5.41 -1.78 0.55
C LEU A 23 4.14 -1.32 1.29
N VAL A 24 3.49 -0.31 0.73
CA VAL A 24 2.10 0.01 1.06
C VAL A 24 1.24 -0.49 -0.10
N VAL A 25 0.17 -1.21 0.22
CA VAL A 25 -0.89 -1.55 -0.72
C VAL A 25 -2.15 -0.82 -0.31
N ALA A 26 -2.74 -0.11 -1.25
CA ALA A 26 -3.99 0.60 -1.07
C ALA A 26 -5.07 -0.12 -1.88
N LEU A 27 -6.12 -0.55 -1.20
CA LEU A 27 -7.28 -1.22 -1.78
C LEU A 27 -8.43 -0.23 -1.89
N ASP A 28 -8.84 0.03 -3.12
CA ASP A 28 -10.04 0.78 -3.42
C ASP A 28 -11.27 -0.07 -3.09
N SER A 29 -12.11 0.47 -2.21
CA SER A 29 -13.40 -0.13 -1.81
C SER A 29 -14.58 0.78 -2.16
N SER A 30 -14.41 1.67 -3.13
CA SER A 30 -15.49 2.53 -3.63
C SER A 30 -16.60 1.74 -4.31
N GLY A 31 -17.76 2.38 -4.48
CA GLY A 31 -18.95 1.75 -5.03
C GLY A 31 -18.83 1.33 -6.50
N SER A 32 -17.83 1.81 -7.24
CA SER A 32 -17.61 1.41 -8.64
C SER A 32 -17.01 0.02 -8.78
N ILE A 33 -16.38 -0.51 -7.73
CA ILE A 33 -15.64 -1.78 -7.76
C ILE A 33 -16.59 -2.98 -7.62
N PRO A 34 -16.77 -3.81 -8.67
CA PRO A 34 -17.63 -4.99 -8.57
C PRO A 34 -17.04 -6.06 -7.63
N PRO A 35 -17.88 -6.91 -6.99
CA PRO A 35 -17.39 -7.98 -6.11
C PRO A 35 -16.37 -8.93 -6.75
N ALA A 36 -16.46 -9.18 -8.06
CA ALA A 36 -15.49 -10.01 -8.77
C ALA A 36 -14.11 -9.34 -8.84
N THR A 37 -14.06 -8.03 -9.10
CA THR A 37 -12.83 -7.23 -9.10
C THR A 37 -12.23 -7.16 -7.70
N LEU A 38 -13.06 -7.00 -6.67
CA LEU A 38 -12.60 -7.01 -5.29
C LEU A 38 -11.93 -8.33 -4.92
N ARG A 39 -12.50 -9.47 -5.33
CA ARG A 39 -11.88 -10.79 -5.14
C ARG A 39 -10.53 -10.92 -5.87
N LEU A 40 -10.40 -10.36 -7.08
CA LEU A 40 -9.13 -10.30 -7.80
C LEU A 40 -8.09 -9.49 -6.99
N PHE A 41 -8.46 -8.32 -6.50
CA PHE A 41 -7.57 -7.49 -5.69
C PHE A 41 -7.11 -8.20 -4.40
N LEU A 42 -8.01 -8.87 -3.69
CA LEU A 42 -7.66 -9.66 -2.50
C LEU A 42 -6.71 -10.82 -2.84
N ALA A 43 -6.86 -11.44 -4.01
CA ALA A 43 -5.94 -12.46 -4.49
C ALA A 43 -4.55 -11.89 -4.78
N GLU A 44 -4.47 -10.69 -5.39
CA GLU A 44 -3.21 -9.98 -5.62
C GLU A 44 -2.51 -9.60 -4.31
N ILE A 45 -3.23 -9.06 -3.33
CA ILE A 45 -2.70 -8.76 -1.99
C ILE A 45 -2.10 -10.02 -1.37
N THR A 46 -2.85 -11.14 -1.43
CA THR A 46 -2.38 -12.44 -0.93
C THR A 46 -1.11 -12.88 -1.66
N GLY A 47 -1.07 -12.75 -2.99
CA GLY A 47 0.08 -13.11 -3.81
C GLY A 47 1.33 -12.27 -3.53
N ILE A 48 1.16 -10.97 -3.27
CA ILE A 48 2.23 -10.05 -2.89
C ILE A 48 2.79 -10.45 -1.52
N VAL A 49 1.92 -10.58 -0.51
CA VAL A 49 2.33 -10.90 0.87
C VAL A 49 3.06 -12.24 0.95
N ARG A 50 2.65 -13.25 0.17
CA ARG A 50 3.32 -14.56 0.14
C ARG A 50 4.71 -14.54 -0.47
N ARG A 51 5.01 -13.60 -1.38
CA ARG A 51 6.32 -13.47 -2.02
C ARG A 51 7.26 -12.57 -1.23
N MET A 52 6.72 -11.71 -0.38
CA MET A 52 7.50 -10.80 0.45
C MET A 52 7.90 -11.47 1.77
N SER A 53 9.17 -11.31 2.15
CA SER A 53 9.67 -11.71 3.49
C SER A 53 9.55 -10.59 4.53
N ALA A 54 8.75 -9.56 4.25
CA ALA A 54 8.64 -8.35 5.08
C ALA A 54 7.17 -7.99 5.33
N GLU A 55 6.95 -7.21 6.39
CA GLU A 55 5.65 -6.64 6.70
C GLU A 55 5.19 -5.68 5.60
N LEU A 56 3.92 -5.80 5.24
CA LEU A 56 3.21 -4.97 4.27
C LEU A 56 2.17 -4.13 5.01
N ARG A 57 1.96 -2.90 4.56
CA ARG A 57 0.86 -2.08 5.08
C ARG A 57 -0.30 -2.06 4.10
N LEU A 58 -1.47 -2.53 4.52
CA LEU A 58 -2.72 -2.41 3.77
C LEU A 58 -3.47 -1.17 4.23
N ILE A 59 -3.89 -0.34 3.28
CA ILE A 59 -4.81 0.77 3.49
C ILE A 59 -6.07 0.49 2.67
N VAL A 60 -7.25 0.49 3.28
CA VAL A 60 -8.53 0.44 2.55
C VAL A 60 -9.07 1.86 2.48
N PHE A 61 -9.54 2.30 1.32
CA PHE A 61 -9.99 3.67 1.10
C PHE A 61 -11.11 3.76 0.06
N ASP A 62 -11.85 4.87 0.10
CA ASP A 62 -12.77 5.31 -0.95
C ASP A 62 -12.51 6.82 -1.22
N GLU A 63 -13.38 7.76 -0.82
CA GLU A 63 -13.14 9.20 -0.71
C GLU A 63 -12.19 9.59 0.44
N ASP A 64 -11.99 8.71 1.44
CA ASP A 64 -10.99 8.87 2.51
C ASP A 64 -10.55 7.49 3.02
N ILE A 65 -9.57 7.43 3.91
CA ILE A 65 -9.05 6.19 4.48
C ILE A 65 -10.10 5.56 5.40
N ARG A 66 -10.43 4.29 5.14
CA ARG A 66 -11.35 3.47 5.95
C ARG A 66 -10.62 2.71 7.04
N SER A 67 -9.48 2.12 6.69
CA SER A 67 -8.66 1.37 7.63
C SER A 67 -7.21 1.29 7.18
N GLU A 68 -6.31 1.11 8.14
CA GLU A 68 -4.89 0.84 7.92
C GLU A 68 -4.48 -0.32 8.82
N THR A 69 -3.87 -1.37 8.26
CA THR A 69 -3.46 -2.56 9.02
C THR A 69 -2.16 -3.14 8.48
N SER A 70 -1.34 -3.68 9.37
CA SER A 70 -0.13 -4.41 9.00
C SER A 70 -0.44 -5.87 8.65
N LEU A 71 0.10 -6.34 7.53
CA LEU A 71 -0.07 -7.67 6.99
C LEU A 71 1.27 -8.39 6.92
N ASN A 72 1.26 -9.67 7.28
CA ASN A 72 2.34 -10.60 7.01
C ASN A 72 1.76 -11.98 6.63
N SER A 73 2.62 -12.92 6.27
CA SER A 73 2.22 -14.27 5.84
C SER A 73 1.40 -15.04 6.88
N ALA A 74 1.56 -14.74 8.18
CA ALA A 74 0.80 -15.38 9.25
C ALA A 74 -0.58 -14.74 9.47
N THR A 75 -0.72 -13.43 9.30
CA THR A 75 -1.97 -12.70 9.60
C THR A 75 -2.90 -12.57 8.39
N ILE A 76 -2.36 -12.64 7.17
CA ILE A 76 -3.07 -12.28 5.93
C ILE A 76 -4.44 -12.94 5.78
N ARG A 77 -4.54 -14.25 6.00
CA ARG A 77 -5.78 -15.01 5.80
C ARG A 77 -6.89 -14.50 6.72
N ARG A 78 -6.58 -14.24 7.99
CA ARG A 78 -7.55 -13.76 8.97
C ARG A 78 -7.94 -12.31 8.65
N THR A 79 -6.95 -11.45 8.42
CA THR A 79 -7.20 -10.03 8.18
C THR A 79 -8.05 -9.79 6.93
N LEU A 80 -7.83 -10.51 5.84
CA LEU A 80 -8.66 -10.36 4.63
C LEU A 80 -10.07 -10.95 4.79
N ALA A 81 -10.26 -11.97 5.64
CA ALA A 81 -11.58 -12.53 5.92
C ALA A 81 -12.44 -11.60 6.79
N ASP A 82 -11.80 -10.85 7.71
CA ASP A 82 -12.46 -9.90 8.60
C ASP A 82 -12.60 -8.50 7.99
N LEU A 83 -12.20 -8.31 6.72
CA LEU A 83 -12.17 -7.01 6.07
C LEU A 83 -13.60 -6.53 5.80
N ALA A 84 -14.06 -5.54 6.56
CA ALA A 84 -15.30 -4.85 6.28
C ALA A 84 -15.11 -3.95 5.06
N LEU A 85 -15.63 -4.40 3.91
CA LEU A 85 -15.58 -3.65 2.66
C LEU A 85 -16.88 -2.88 2.52
N PRO A 86 -16.86 -1.53 2.54
CA PRO A 86 -18.05 -0.73 2.37
C PRO A 86 -18.65 -0.94 0.98
N GLU A 87 -19.98 -0.82 0.88
CA GLU A 87 -20.73 -0.87 -0.38
C GLU A 87 -21.18 0.55 -0.74
N GLY A 88 -20.33 1.33 -1.42
CA GLY A 88 -20.71 2.63 -1.97
C GLY A 88 -19.70 3.75 -1.77
N GLY A 89 -20.07 4.96 -2.22
CA GLY A 89 -19.22 6.15 -2.17
C GLY A 89 -18.40 6.36 -3.44
N GLY A 90 -17.83 7.56 -3.58
CA GLY A 90 -16.88 7.89 -4.64
C GLY A 90 -15.46 7.43 -4.33
N THR A 91 -14.51 7.93 -5.11
CA THR A 91 -13.09 7.61 -4.96
C THR A 91 -12.28 8.89 -4.92
N ASP A 92 -11.38 9.01 -3.94
CA ASP A 92 -10.38 10.07 -3.89
C ASP A 92 -9.04 9.46 -3.49
N PHE A 93 -8.06 9.49 -4.42
CA PHE A 93 -6.75 8.91 -4.14
C PHE A 93 -5.85 9.86 -3.33
N ARG A 94 -6.23 11.14 -3.17
CA ARG A 94 -5.36 12.15 -2.51
C ARG A 94 -5.08 11.82 -1.03
N PRO A 95 -6.07 11.40 -0.21
CA PRO A 95 -5.81 11.03 1.19
C PRO A 95 -4.86 9.84 1.31
N VAL A 96 -5.08 8.77 0.53
CA VAL A 96 -4.22 7.58 0.57
C VAL A 96 -2.81 7.86 0.04
N MET A 97 -2.67 8.70 -0.99
CA MET A 97 -1.38 9.18 -1.49
C MET A 97 -0.60 9.96 -0.43
N ALA A 98 -1.27 10.89 0.27
CA ALA A 98 -0.66 11.66 1.35
C ALA A 98 -0.24 10.76 2.52
N ARG A 99 -1.09 9.80 2.91
CA ARG A 99 -0.77 8.86 3.97
C ARG A 99 0.39 7.94 3.60
N ALA A 100 0.40 7.39 2.40
CA ALA A 100 1.49 6.54 1.92
C ALA A 100 2.82 7.30 1.91
N ALA A 101 2.84 8.57 1.50
CA ALA A 101 4.06 9.38 1.52
C ALA A 101 4.66 9.54 2.94
N GLN A 102 3.83 9.64 3.98
CA GLN A 102 4.29 9.71 5.36
C GLN A 102 4.97 8.41 5.84
N LEU A 103 4.52 7.27 5.31
CA LEU A 103 5.07 5.95 5.63
C LEU A 103 6.41 5.67 4.94
N ARG A 104 6.79 6.50 3.95
CA ARG A 104 8.04 6.39 3.16
C ARG A 104 8.31 4.96 2.64
N PRO A 105 7.34 4.29 2.01
CA PRO A 105 7.54 2.93 1.52
C PRO A 105 8.45 2.92 0.28
N ALA A 106 8.99 1.75 -0.08
CA ALA A 106 9.71 1.62 -1.34
C ALA A 106 8.80 1.77 -2.56
N ALA A 107 7.50 1.44 -2.41
CA ALA A 107 6.45 1.74 -3.37
C ALA A 107 5.06 1.75 -2.69
N LEU A 108 4.12 2.44 -3.34
CA LEU A 108 2.69 2.33 -3.13
C LEU A 108 2.08 1.57 -4.31
N VAL A 109 1.33 0.49 -4.04
CA VAL A 109 0.52 -0.23 -5.03
C VAL A 109 -0.94 0.10 -4.79
N LEU A 110 -1.60 0.74 -5.73
CA LEU A 110 -3.02 1.08 -5.71
C LEU A 110 -3.79 0.04 -6.53
N LEU A 111 -4.69 -0.70 -5.89
CA LEU A 111 -5.61 -1.65 -6.53
C LEU A 111 -6.95 -0.95 -6.73
N SER A 112 -7.24 -0.54 -7.96
CA SER A 112 -8.38 0.30 -8.32
C SER A 112 -8.67 0.21 -9.83
N ASP A 113 -9.89 0.54 -10.25
CA ASP A 113 -10.23 0.82 -11.64
C ASP A 113 -9.65 2.15 -12.16
N MET A 114 -9.05 2.95 -11.26
CA MET A 114 -8.40 4.24 -11.51
C MET A 114 -9.39 5.39 -11.79
N GLU A 115 -10.66 5.24 -11.42
CA GLU A 115 -11.64 6.30 -11.56
C GLU A 115 -11.64 7.20 -10.30
N GLY A 116 -11.20 8.46 -10.46
CA GLY A 116 -11.25 9.45 -9.37
C GLY A 116 -10.06 10.43 -9.35
N PRO A 117 -10.10 11.46 -8.49
CA PRO A 117 -9.04 12.45 -8.38
C PRO A 117 -7.72 11.85 -7.87
N MET A 118 -6.70 11.80 -8.74
CA MET A 118 -5.39 11.24 -8.38
C MET A 118 -4.46 12.24 -7.68
N GLY A 119 -4.75 13.53 -7.76
CA GLY A 119 -3.87 14.58 -7.25
C GLY A 119 -2.60 14.74 -8.08
N LYS A 120 -1.48 15.00 -7.40
CA LYS A 120 -0.15 15.19 -8.02
C LYS A 120 0.82 14.13 -7.52
N ALA A 121 1.85 13.85 -8.33
CA ALA A 121 2.93 12.97 -7.93
C ALA A 121 3.62 13.50 -6.65
N MET A 122 3.84 12.60 -5.68
CA MET A 122 4.57 12.90 -4.45
C MET A 122 6.07 12.62 -4.67
N PRO A 123 6.99 13.57 -4.40
CA PRO A 123 8.42 13.34 -4.56
C PRO A 123 8.90 12.13 -3.75
N GLY A 124 9.66 11.25 -4.38
CA GLY A 124 10.23 10.04 -3.75
C GLY A 124 9.24 8.89 -3.53
N LEU A 125 7.95 9.06 -3.78
CA LEU A 125 6.96 7.99 -3.69
C LEU A 125 6.79 7.31 -5.06
N ARG A 126 7.26 6.08 -5.19
CA ARG A 126 6.98 5.26 -6.37
C ARG A 126 5.54 4.74 -6.31
N VAL A 127 4.73 5.10 -7.30
CA VAL A 127 3.32 4.67 -7.40
C VAL A 127 3.15 3.62 -8.52
N ILE A 128 2.46 2.54 -8.21
CA ILE A 128 2.03 1.50 -9.15
C ILE A 128 0.50 1.44 -9.11
N TRP A 129 -0.14 1.66 -10.25
CA TRP A 129 -1.59 1.53 -10.42
C TRP A 129 -1.88 0.14 -10.99
N ALA A 130 -2.41 -0.75 -10.17
CA ALA A 130 -2.80 -2.10 -10.55
C ALA A 130 -4.30 -2.13 -10.89
N CYS A 131 -4.59 -2.14 -12.19
CA CYS A 131 -5.93 -1.98 -12.75
C CYS A 131 -6.46 -3.30 -13.32
N PRO A 132 -7.73 -3.67 -13.08
CA PRO A 132 -8.31 -4.92 -13.56
C PRO A 132 -8.55 -4.94 -15.08
N ALA A 133 -8.54 -3.78 -15.76
CA ALA A 133 -8.78 -3.70 -17.20
C ALA A 133 -7.57 -4.22 -18.01
N ALA A 134 -7.83 -4.93 -19.11
CA ALA A 134 -6.79 -5.38 -20.06
C ALA A 134 -6.04 -4.20 -20.70
N GLU A 135 -6.79 -3.14 -21.02
CA GLU A 135 -6.27 -1.86 -21.49
C GLU A 135 -6.58 -0.79 -20.44
N PRO A 136 -5.69 -0.59 -19.45
CA PRO A 136 -5.97 0.31 -18.36
C PRO A 136 -5.88 1.79 -18.78
N PRO A 137 -6.61 2.70 -18.09
CA PRO A 137 -6.49 4.13 -18.32
C PRO A 137 -5.06 4.65 -18.13
N ARG A 138 -4.74 5.77 -18.77
CA ARG A 138 -3.47 6.47 -18.51
C ARG A 138 -3.55 7.18 -17.16
N ALA A 139 -2.56 6.94 -16.30
CA ALA A 139 -2.34 7.75 -15.10
C ALA A 139 -1.46 8.98 -15.43
N PRO A 140 -1.66 10.12 -14.75
CA PRO A 140 -0.80 11.30 -14.90
C PRO A 140 0.62 11.09 -14.32
N PHE A 141 0.81 10.06 -13.48
CA PHE A 141 2.10 9.68 -12.91
C PHE A 141 2.08 8.22 -12.43
N GLY A 142 3.26 7.69 -12.11
CA GLY A 142 3.41 6.31 -11.67
C GLY A 142 3.42 5.32 -12.83
N HIS A 143 3.48 4.04 -12.51
CA HIS A 143 3.45 2.95 -13.49
C HIS A 143 2.09 2.27 -13.46
N VAL A 144 1.46 2.10 -14.62
CA VAL A 144 0.18 1.39 -14.73
C VAL A 144 0.43 -0.07 -15.12
N LEU A 145 -0.17 -0.99 -14.37
CA LEU A 145 -0.10 -2.43 -14.56
C LEU A 145 -1.52 -2.97 -14.75
N SER A 146 -1.74 -3.68 -15.86
CA SER A 146 -2.96 -4.48 -16.04
C SER A 146 -2.89 -5.79 -15.27
N LEU A 147 -3.99 -6.16 -14.60
CA LEU A 147 -4.18 -7.43 -13.92
C LEU A 147 -4.93 -8.48 -14.76
N ALA A 148 -5.40 -8.13 -15.96
CA ALA A 148 -6.21 -9.01 -16.80
C ALA A 148 -5.42 -10.13 -17.51
N ARG A 149 -4.29 -10.56 -16.94
CA ARG A 149 -3.40 -11.55 -17.57
C ARG A 149 -3.91 -12.98 -17.48
#